data_AF-A0A529PXM1-F1
#
_entry.id   AF-A0A529PXM1-F1
#
_cell.length_a   1.000
_cell.length_b   1.000
_cell.length_c   1.000
_cell.angle_alpha   90.00
_cell.angle_beta   90.00
_cell.angle_gamma   90.00
#
_symmetry.space_group_name_H-M   'P 1'
#
loop_
_entity.id
_entity.type
_entity.pdbx_description
1 polymer ?
#
loop_
_entity_poly.entity_id
_entity_poly.type
_entity_poly.pdbx_seq_one_letter_code
_entity_poly.pdbx_strand_id
1 'polypeptide(L)'
;VDPGLRERLAVDDKEPQSVIVVTVKAAYMHCAKAFMRSDLWKPETWYDRATLPTLGQIIRDQLALSESAGEIDRELDDDYRQTMW
;
A
#
# COMPACT_ATOMS: atom_id res chain seq x y z
N VAL A 1 27.74 3.05 8.10
CA VAL A 1 26.57 2.65 8.90
C VAL A 1 27.00 2.71 10.36
N ASP A 2 26.21 3.35 11.22
CA ASP A 2 26.54 3.58 12.64
C ASP A 2 26.71 2.25 13.41
N PRO A 3 27.92 1.94 13.93
CA PRO A 3 28.17 0.71 14.69
C PRO A 3 27.25 0.56 15.92
N GLY A 4 26.86 1.65 16.57
CA GLY A 4 26.04 1.62 17.77
C GLY A 4 24.59 1.14 17.55
N LEU A 5 24.12 1.13 16.29
CA LEU A 5 22.77 0.64 15.99
C LEU A 5 22.62 -0.87 16.16
N ARG A 6 23.67 -1.66 15.89
CA ARG A 6 23.64 -3.12 16.06
C ARG A 6 23.63 -3.49 17.54
N GLU A 7 24.49 -2.85 18.32
CA GLU A 7 24.56 -3.02 19.77
C GLU A 7 23.21 -2.73 20.45
N ARG A 8 22.55 -1.62 20.08
CA ARG A 8 21.22 -1.24 20.61
C ARG A 8 20.09 -2.22 20.29
N LEU A 9 20.28 -3.08 19.29
CA LEU A 9 19.30 -4.06 18.81
C LEU A 9 19.76 -5.49 19.11
N ALA A 10 20.74 -5.66 19.99
CA ALA A 10 21.19 -6.98 20.43
C ALA A 10 20.09 -7.72 21.20
N VAL A 11 19.99 -9.02 20.97
CA VAL A 11 19.12 -9.95 21.71
C VAL A 11 20.00 -11.05 22.26
N ASP A 12 19.90 -11.34 23.56
CA ASP A 12 20.73 -12.33 24.26
C ASP A 12 22.24 -12.13 23.99
N ASP A 13 22.72 -10.90 24.11
CA ASP A 13 24.11 -10.48 23.88
C ASP A 13 24.64 -10.73 22.46
N LYS A 14 23.75 -10.96 21.48
CA LYS A 14 24.11 -11.16 20.08
C LYS A 14 23.61 -10.01 19.22
N GLU A 15 24.56 -9.33 18.56
CA GLU A 15 24.25 -8.30 17.59
C GLU A 15 23.65 -8.88 16.29
N PRO A 16 22.66 -8.19 15.68
CA PRO A 16 22.13 -8.58 14.38
C PRO A 16 23.16 -8.35 13.27
N GLN A 17 23.11 -9.17 12.21
CA GLN A 17 24.03 -9.07 11.07
C GLN A 17 23.87 -7.77 10.26
N SER A 18 22.65 -7.22 10.25
CA SER A 18 22.30 -6.00 9.51
C SER A 18 21.20 -5.23 10.24
N VAL A 19 21.19 -3.91 10.07
CA VAL A 19 20.13 -3.02 10.56
C VAL A 19 19.61 -2.18 9.39
N ILE A 20 18.29 -2.02 9.31
CA ILE A 20 17.62 -1.16 8.33
C ILE A 20 16.97 -0.01 9.08
N VAL A 21 17.27 1.23 8.68
CA VAL A 21 16.61 2.43 9.20
C VAL A 21 15.48 2.79 8.24
N VAL A 22 14.24 2.79 8.74
CA VAL A 22 13.05 3.12 7.95
C VAL A 22 12.50 4.46 8.43
N THR A 23 12.50 5.46 7.55
CA THR A 23 11.81 6.73 7.79
C THR A 23 10.39 6.61 7.29
N VAL A 24 9.42 6.50 8.21
CA VAL A 24 8.00 6.49 7.87
C VAL A 24 7.56 7.91 7.53
N LYS A 25 7.13 8.13 6.27
CA LYS A 25 6.60 9.43 5.82
C LYS A 25 5.13 9.63 6.20
N ALA A 26 4.35 8.54 6.19
CA ALA A 26 2.96 8.53 6.59
C ALA A 26 2.55 7.14 7.09
N ALA A 27 1.61 7.12 8.02
CA ALA A 27 0.97 5.91 8.52
C ALA A 27 -0.53 6.20 8.68
N TYR A 28 -1.36 5.29 8.15
CA TYR A 28 -2.80 5.48 8.08
C TYR A 28 -3.52 4.41 8.89
N MET A 29 -4.61 4.82 9.55
CA MET A 29 -5.49 3.90 10.23
C MET A 29 -6.54 3.39 9.24
N HIS A 30 -6.59 2.06 9.09
CA HIS A 30 -7.59 1.39 8.26
C HIS A 30 -8.31 0.31 9.07
N CYS A 31 -9.46 -0.12 8.57
CA CYS A 31 -10.20 -1.22 9.17
C CYS A 31 -9.36 -2.50 9.12
N ALA A 32 -9.02 -3.07 10.29
CA ALA A 32 -8.21 -4.30 10.37
C ALA A 32 -8.82 -5.46 9.57
N LYS A 33 -10.15 -5.55 9.51
CA LYS A 33 -10.86 -6.59 8.74
C LYS A 33 -10.59 -6.50 7.24
N ALA A 34 -10.34 -5.31 6.69
CA ALA A 34 -10.03 -5.14 5.27
C ALA A 34 -8.73 -5.86 4.92
N PHE A 35 -7.66 -5.62 5.69
CA PHE A 35 -6.36 -6.27 5.51
C PHE A 35 -6.40 -7.78 5.74
N MET A 36 -7.16 -8.24 6.74
CA MET A 36 -7.33 -9.68 7.00
C MET A 36 -8.08 -10.40 5.89
N ARG A 37 -9.11 -9.77 5.30
CA ARG A 37 -9.95 -10.38 4.27
C ARG A 37 -9.37 -10.28 2.86
N SER A 38 -8.52 -9.29 2.61
CA SER A 38 -7.86 -9.14 1.31
C SER A 38 -6.64 -10.06 1.15
N ASP A 39 -6.25 -10.78 2.21
CA ASP A 39 -5.01 -11.54 2.26
C ASP A 39 -3.79 -10.70 1.81
N LEU A 40 -3.76 -9.41 2.20
CA LEU A 40 -2.74 -8.47 1.70
C LEU A 40 -1.32 -8.99 1.95
N TRP A 41 -1.08 -9.72 3.04
CA TRP A 41 0.26 -10.21 3.37
C TRP A 41 0.59 -11.61 2.82
N LYS A 42 -0.22 -12.14 1.89
CA LYS A 42 0.00 -13.44 1.24
C LYS A 42 0.05 -13.27 -0.29
N PRO A 43 1.21 -12.87 -0.85
CA PRO A 43 1.33 -12.59 -2.29
C PRO A 43 0.86 -13.72 -3.21
N GLU A 44 0.93 -14.96 -2.76
CA GLU A 44 0.45 -16.15 -3.47
C GLU A 44 -1.06 -16.18 -3.71
N THR A 45 -1.85 -15.41 -2.94
CA THR A 45 -3.30 -15.30 -3.12
C THR A 45 -3.71 -14.14 -4.01
N TRP A 46 -2.75 -13.32 -4.45
CA TRP A 46 -3.04 -12.13 -5.24
C TRP A 46 -3.38 -12.52 -6.68
N TYR A 47 -4.54 -12.06 -7.15
CA TYR A 47 -4.89 -12.17 -8.56
C TYR A 47 -3.97 -11.29 -9.40
N ASP A 48 -3.74 -11.67 -10.66
CA ASP A 48 -3.12 -10.79 -11.63
C ASP A 48 -3.94 -9.50 -11.75
N ARG A 49 -3.31 -8.36 -11.44
CA ARG A 49 -3.96 -7.04 -11.44
C ARG A 49 -4.60 -6.73 -12.80
N ALA A 50 -4.04 -7.22 -13.90
CA ALA A 50 -4.58 -7.02 -15.24
C ALA A 50 -5.94 -7.71 -15.45
N THR A 51 -6.29 -8.69 -14.61
CA THR A 51 -7.57 -9.41 -14.66
C THR A 51 -8.68 -8.75 -13.84
N LEU A 52 -8.33 -7.80 -12.96
CA LEU A 52 -9.27 -7.09 -12.11
C LEU A 52 -9.66 -5.73 -12.74
N PRO A 53 -10.91 -5.27 -12.54
CA PRO A 53 -11.29 -3.96 -13.02
C PRO A 53 -10.53 -2.84 -12.27
N THR A 54 -10.35 -1.70 -12.91
CA THR A 54 -9.90 -0.47 -12.25
C THR A 54 -11.01 0.16 -11.43
N LEU A 55 -10.65 1.09 -10.54
CA LEU A 55 -11.65 1.81 -9.76
C LEU A 55 -12.54 2.66 -10.67
N GLY A 56 -11.97 3.30 -11.69
CA GLY A 56 -12.70 4.02 -12.72
C GLY A 56 -13.66 3.12 -13.49
N GLN A 57 -13.29 1.87 -13.82
CA GLN A 57 -14.21 0.90 -14.42
C GLN A 57 -15.39 0.58 -13.49
N ILE A 58 -15.12 0.31 -12.21
CA ILE A 58 -16.16 0.02 -11.22
C ILE A 58 -17.11 1.20 -11.07
N ILE A 59 -16.59 2.42 -10.91
CA ILE A 59 -17.40 3.64 -10.71
C ILE A 59 -18.26 3.92 -11.94
N ARG A 60 -17.64 3.90 -13.13
CA ARG A 60 -18.37 4.12 -14.39
C ARG A 60 -19.52 3.13 -14.54
N ASP A 61 -19.26 1.86 -14.32
CA ASP A 61 -20.24 0.81 -14.52
C ASP A 61 -21.35 0.84 -13.45
N GLN A 62 -21.03 1.18 -12.20
CA GLN A 62 -22.01 1.31 -11.11
C GLN A 62 -22.90 2.55 -11.23
N LEU A 63 -22.35 3.66 -11.72
CA LEU A 63 -23.04 4.95 -11.82
C LEU A 63 -23.57 5.24 -13.23
N ALA A 64 -23.31 4.35 -14.19
CA ALA A 64 -23.65 4.51 -15.61
C ALA A 64 -23.15 5.84 -16.21
N LEU A 65 -21.90 6.22 -15.88
CA LEU A 65 -21.29 7.46 -16.36
C LEU A 65 -20.94 7.37 -17.85
N SER A 66 -21.02 8.51 -18.55
CA SER A 66 -20.60 8.64 -19.95
C SER A 66 -19.08 8.76 -20.12
N GLU A 67 -18.37 9.16 -19.06
CA GLU A 67 -16.91 9.30 -19.04
C GLU A 67 -16.24 7.94 -19.17
N SER A 68 -15.07 7.91 -19.80
CA SER A 68 -14.30 6.67 -19.90
C SER A 68 -13.69 6.32 -18.55
N ALA A 69 -13.56 5.02 -18.28
CA ALA A 69 -12.93 4.55 -17.04
C ALA A 69 -11.50 5.10 -16.88
N GLY A 70 -10.75 5.23 -17.98
CA GLY A 70 -9.39 5.76 -17.97
C GLY A 70 -9.30 7.29 -17.79
N GLU A 71 -10.39 8.04 -17.99
CA GLU A 71 -10.48 9.44 -17.54
C GLU A 71 -10.66 9.48 -16.02
N ILE A 72 -11.61 8.71 -15.49
CA ILE A 72 -11.89 8.62 -14.06
C ILE A 72 -10.65 8.14 -13.28
N ASP A 73 -9.94 7.12 -13.77
CA ASP A 73 -8.71 6.64 -13.12
C ASP A 73 -7.61 7.71 -13.04
N ARG A 74 -7.47 8.55 -14.09
CA ARG A 74 -6.48 9.64 -14.09
C ARG A 74 -6.84 10.73 -13.08
N GLU A 75 -8.12 11.12 -13.03
CA GLU A 75 -8.60 12.11 -12.08
C GLU A 75 -8.43 11.62 -10.64
N LEU A 76 -8.76 10.35 -10.35
CA LEU A 76 -8.53 9.75 -9.04
C LEU A 76 -7.06 9.78 -8.61
N ASP A 77 -6.14 9.47 -9.53
CA ASP A 77 -4.70 9.51 -9.26
C ASP A 77 -4.21 10.94 -8.95
N ASP A 78 -4.70 11.93 -9.70
CA ASP A 78 -4.36 13.33 -9.49
C ASP A 78 -4.94 13.85 -8.16
N ASP A 79 -6.19 13.51 -7.86
CA ASP A 79 -6.84 13.85 -6.59
C ASP A 79 -6.09 13.24 -5.41
N TYR A 80 -5.68 11.96 -5.49
CA TYR A 80 -4.89 11.32 -4.45
C TYR A 80 -3.54 12.00 -4.23
N ARG A 81 -2.88 12.48 -5.30
CA ARG A 81 -1.63 13.23 -5.16
C ARG A 81 -1.82 14.60 -4.54
N GLN A 82 -2.97 15.25 -4.77
CA GLN A 82 -3.24 16.59 -4.24
C GLN A 82 -3.83 16.59 -2.84
N THR A 83 -4.58 15.55 -2.48
CA THR A 83 -5.40 15.54 -1.26
C THR A 83 -4.92 14.56 -0.19
N MET A 84 -4.04 13.60 -0.52
CA MET A 84 -3.43 12.75 0.50
C MET A 84 -2.34 13.46 1.32
N TRP A 85 -2.17 14.77 1.17
CA TRP A 85 -1.17 15.60 1.87
C TRP A 85 -1.71 16.98 2.24
#